data_AF-A0A1G9FAT7-F1
#
_entry.id   AF-A0A1G9FAT7-F1
#
_cell.length_a   1.000
_cell.length_b   1.000
_cell.length_c   1.000
_cell.angle_alpha   90.00
_cell.angle_beta   90.00
_cell.angle_gamma   90.00
#
_symmetry.space_group_name_H-M   'P 1'
#
loop_
_entity.id
_entity.type
_entity.pdbx_description
1 polymer ?
#
loop_
_entity_poly.entity_id
_entity_poly.type
_entity_poly.pdbx_seq_one_letter_code
_entity_poly.pdbx_strand_id
1 'polypeptide(L)'
;MTVSRPSVAAAPAEEADGSRGADAPSAAERRSALRRGGAVLVLLLLAALVPLLGPDLALYETGEADAPGIGLVTLLRTVMFGALCVLAGHAADGWLTRRVPGAPAPRPANWSLAAAGLGAVAAVWLALIVANGNIPPDSLAELRPGRLWQTTDGRLALLEVNAFIAAGYCAQSRRPGSAFLPLAVMAAAEALRAHPAIGPEEDPLVGSALTLVHLTSAALWAGGLLWVLRTLRLWRPWPAQSAALLGLYARVAAVLFAAITASGICSTLRKLPLDSLFTSAYGRVLVAKLLLVLVIAGLAVAARARLRRGAWAAIAPARAEVVVLGLAVAVSALLTAVPAPIWWDTPLWG
;
A
#
# COMPACT_ATOMS: atom_id res chain seq x y z
N MET A 1 -68.68 -63.58 -9.37
CA MET A 1 -68.06 -62.24 -9.31
C MET A 1 -67.69 -61.97 -7.87
N THR A 2 -66.43 -62.20 -7.51
CA THR A 2 -65.87 -61.92 -6.18
C THR A 2 -64.42 -61.51 -6.41
N VAL A 3 -64.17 -60.21 -6.32
CA VAL A 3 -62.86 -59.58 -6.55
C VAL A 3 -62.08 -59.65 -5.24
N SER A 4 -60.94 -60.36 -5.26
CA SER A 4 -59.96 -60.38 -4.16
C SER A 4 -58.90 -59.29 -4.38
N ARG A 5 -58.56 -58.58 -3.31
CA ARG A 5 -57.35 -57.75 -3.09
C ARG A 5 -56.82 -58.10 -1.69
N PRO A 6 -55.58 -57.73 -1.29
CA PRO A 6 -54.31 -57.66 -2.02
C PRO A 6 -53.15 -58.31 -1.22
N SER A 7 -51.97 -58.47 -1.82
CA SER A 7 -50.69 -58.57 -1.08
C SER A 7 -49.65 -57.75 -1.82
N VAL A 8 -49.45 -56.50 -1.38
CA VAL A 8 -48.35 -55.65 -1.81
C VAL A 8 -47.19 -55.93 -0.86
N ALA A 9 -46.11 -56.47 -1.40
CA ALA A 9 -44.86 -56.68 -0.68
C ALA A 9 -44.28 -55.33 -0.23
N ALA A 10 -43.90 -55.26 1.04
CA ALA A 10 -43.21 -54.12 1.63
C ALA A 10 -41.83 -53.93 0.98
N ALA A 11 -41.58 -52.73 0.46
CA ALA A 11 -40.24 -52.27 0.14
C ALA A 11 -39.47 -51.97 1.44
N PRO A 12 -38.18 -52.30 1.55
CA PRO A 12 -37.38 -51.82 2.67
C PRO A 12 -37.15 -50.31 2.49
N ALA A 13 -37.40 -49.58 3.57
CA ALA A 13 -37.03 -48.18 3.69
C ALA A 13 -35.50 -48.09 3.66
N GLU A 14 -34.97 -47.43 2.63
CA GLU A 14 -33.57 -46.99 2.61
C GLU A 14 -33.46 -45.82 3.61
N GLU A 15 -32.95 -46.19 4.78
CA GLU A 15 -32.65 -45.33 5.91
C GLU A 15 -31.60 -44.30 5.49
N ALA A 16 -31.89 -43.03 5.77
CA ALA A 16 -30.95 -41.94 5.62
C ALA A 16 -29.76 -42.16 6.58
N ASP A 17 -28.57 -42.41 6.03
CA ASP A 17 -27.31 -42.33 6.77
C ASP A 17 -26.25 -41.61 5.93
N GLY A 18 -25.44 -40.80 6.60
CA GLY A 18 -24.35 -40.05 5.99
C GLY A 18 -24.54 -38.54 6.07
N SER A 19 -24.70 -38.04 7.30
CA SER A 19 -24.22 -36.71 7.65
C SER A 19 -22.85 -36.49 7.00
N ARG A 20 -22.78 -35.65 5.96
CA ARG A 20 -21.52 -35.13 5.42
C ARG A 20 -20.86 -34.32 6.52
N GLY A 21 -20.10 -35.00 7.38
CA GLY A 21 -19.18 -34.37 8.31
C GLY A 21 -18.29 -33.44 7.49
N ALA A 22 -18.17 -32.20 7.92
CA ALA A 22 -17.23 -31.27 7.33
C ALA A 22 -15.83 -31.91 7.37
N ASP A 23 -15.32 -32.34 6.22
CA ASP A 23 -14.02 -32.99 6.11
C ASP A 23 -12.97 -32.13 6.83
N ALA A 24 -12.39 -32.69 7.88
CA ALA A 24 -11.36 -32.00 8.64
C ALA A 24 -10.17 -31.74 7.70
N PRO A 25 -9.62 -30.51 7.65
CA PRO A 25 -8.60 -30.16 6.69
C PRO A 25 -7.39 -31.08 6.81
N SER A 26 -6.87 -31.52 5.67
CA SER A 26 -5.74 -32.44 5.60
C SER A 26 -4.49 -31.86 6.28
N ALA A 27 -3.57 -32.73 6.72
CA ALA A 27 -2.30 -32.29 7.31
C ALA A 27 -1.45 -31.42 6.36
N ALA A 28 -1.64 -31.56 5.04
CA ALA A 28 -1.01 -30.70 4.04
C ALA A 28 -1.63 -29.28 4.01
N GLU A 29 -2.96 -29.18 4.11
CA GLU A 29 -3.67 -27.90 4.18
C GLU A 29 -3.38 -27.15 5.47
N ARG A 30 -3.33 -27.85 6.61
CA ARG A 30 -2.91 -27.26 7.90
C ARG A 30 -1.49 -26.70 7.84
N ARG A 31 -0.51 -27.46 7.31
CA ARG A 31 0.87 -26.98 7.14
C ARG A 31 0.97 -25.78 6.19
N SER A 32 0.18 -25.75 5.12
CA SER A 32 0.10 -24.63 4.19
C SER A 32 -0.54 -23.39 4.83
N ALA A 33 -1.59 -23.57 5.64
CA ALA A 33 -2.22 -22.49 6.40
C ALA A 33 -1.27 -21.90 7.45
N LEU A 34 -0.57 -22.75 8.21
CA LEU A 34 0.43 -22.33 9.19
C LEU A 34 1.59 -21.57 8.54
N ARG A 35 2.13 -22.05 7.41
CA ARG A 35 3.18 -21.32 6.68
C ARG A 35 2.70 -19.97 6.14
N ARG A 36 1.45 -19.89 5.66
CA ARG A 36 0.86 -18.63 5.21
C ARG A 36 0.64 -17.67 6.37
N GLY A 37 0.10 -18.15 7.49
CA GLY A 37 -0.09 -17.36 8.71
C GLY A 37 1.25 -16.85 9.27
N GLY A 38 2.25 -17.72 9.37
CA GLY A 38 3.61 -17.33 9.79
C GLY A 38 4.26 -16.32 8.86
N ALA A 39 4.11 -16.47 7.54
CA ALA A 39 4.63 -15.48 6.59
C ALA A 39 3.92 -14.12 6.72
N VAL A 40 2.59 -14.11 6.90
CA VAL A 40 1.83 -12.87 7.15
C VAL A 40 2.27 -12.24 8.46
N LEU A 41 2.44 -13.02 9.53
CA LEU A 41 2.92 -12.52 10.82
C LEU A 41 4.32 -11.91 10.70
N VAL A 42 5.26 -12.59 10.03
CA VAL A 42 6.62 -12.05 9.79
C VAL A 42 6.55 -10.75 8.99
N LEU A 43 5.70 -10.66 7.97
CA LEU A 43 5.52 -9.43 7.21
C LEU A 43 4.91 -8.30 8.06
N LEU A 44 3.95 -8.62 8.93
CA LEU A 44 3.39 -7.66 9.88
C LEU A 44 4.42 -7.20 10.90
N LEU A 45 5.24 -8.10 11.42
CA LEU A 45 6.34 -7.78 12.35
C LEU A 45 7.40 -6.93 11.68
N LEU A 46 7.80 -7.26 10.45
CA LEU A 46 8.74 -6.43 9.66
C LEU A 46 8.16 -5.05 9.35
N ALA A 47 6.86 -4.98 9.01
CA ALA A 47 6.17 -3.72 8.77
C ALA A 47 6.02 -2.88 10.06
N ALA A 48 5.90 -3.52 11.23
CA ALA A 48 5.86 -2.86 12.53
C ALA A 48 7.24 -2.45 13.03
N LEU A 49 8.31 -3.12 12.59
CA LEU A 49 9.68 -2.83 13.00
C LEU A 49 10.12 -1.41 12.62
N VAL A 50 9.71 -0.93 11.43
CA VAL A 50 10.07 0.41 10.95
C VAL A 50 9.42 1.52 11.80
N PRO A 51 8.10 1.52 12.06
CA PRO A 51 7.50 2.48 12.99
C PRO A 51 8.02 2.40 14.43
N LEU A 52 8.37 1.21 14.92
CA LEU A 52 8.74 1.00 16.32
C LEU A 52 10.22 1.30 16.62
N LEU A 53 11.14 0.93 15.72
CA LEU A 53 12.58 1.07 15.94
C LEU A 53 13.24 2.06 14.98
N GLY A 54 12.56 2.37 13.86
CA GLY A 54 13.08 3.27 12.84
C GLY A 54 13.37 4.68 13.34
N PRO A 55 12.48 5.33 14.12
CA PRO A 55 12.76 6.65 14.68
C PRO A 55 14.00 6.67 15.58
N ASP A 56 14.10 5.76 16.54
CA ASP A 56 15.24 5.68 17.48
C ASP A 56 16.56 5.47 16.72
N LEU A 57 16.59 4.55 15.76
CA LEU A 57 17.76 4.32 14.91
C LEU A 57 18.09 5.51 14.01
N ALA A 58 17.07 6.21 13.52
CA ALA A 58 17.23 7.38 12.68
C ALA A 58 17.72 8.61 13.46
N LEU A 59 17.43 8.73 14.76
CA LEU A 59 17.86 9.84 15.61
C LEU A 59 19.13 9.54 16.41
N TYR A 60 19.56 8.28 16.47
CA TYR A 60 20.72 7.85 17.24
C TYR A 60 21.98 8.67 16.90
N GLU A 61 22.53 9.38 17.89
CA GLU A 61 23.74 10.22 17.77
C GLU A 61 23.65 11.40 16.77
N THR A 62 22.46 11.82 16.33
CA THR A 62 22.34 13.04 15.48
C THR A 62 22.21 14.31 16.30
N GLY A 63 21.77 14.20 17.55
CA GLY A 63 21.45 15.36 18.39
C GLY A 63 20.15 16.07 18.00
N GLU A 64 19.39 15.55 17.02
CA GLU A 64 18.09 16.09 16.61
C GLU A 64 17.00 15.72 17.63
N ALA A 65 16.08 16.65 17.86
CA ALA A 65 14.98 16.44 18.80
C ALA A 65 13.97 15.43 18.23
N ASP A 66 13.46 14.56 19.11
CA ASP A 66 12.39 13.65 18.76
C ASP A 66 11.07 14.42 18.55
N ALA A 67 10.39 14.13 17.45
CA ALA A 67 9.07 14.69 17.19
C ALA A 67 8.04 13.97 18.06
N PRO A 68 7.14 14.68 18.75
CA PRO A 68 6.13 14.05 19.61
C PRO A 68 5.36 12.93 18.90
N GLY A 69 5.50 11.70 19.41
CA GLY A 69 4.83 10.51 18.87
C GLY A 69 5.27 10.09 17.48
N ILE A 70 6.52 10.34 17.09
CA ILE A 70 7.08 9.97 15.78
C ILE A 70 6.78 8.53 15.35
N GLY A 71 6.82 7.57 16.29
CA GLY A 71 6.55 6.16 16.01
C GLY A 71 5.07 5.92 15.68
N LEU A 72 4.16 6.54 16.42
CA LEU A 72 2.72 6.48 16.16
C LEU A 72 2.38 7.14 14.80
N VAL A 73 2.93 8.32 14.53
CA VAL A 73 2.74 9.02 13.24
C VAL A 73 3.26 8.16 12.09
N THR A 74 4.44 7.55 12.25
CA THR A 74 5.03 6.63 11.25
C THR A 74 4.14 5.42 11.01
N LEU A 75 3.59 4.81 12.07
CA LEU A 75 2.68 3.67 11.97
C LEU A 75 1.42 4.03 11.17
N LEU A 76 0.77 5.12 11.53
CA LEU A 76 -0.46 5.56 10.87
C LEU A 76 -0.22 5.89 9.39
N ARG A 77 0.88 6.59 9.08
CA ARG A 77 1.26 6.88 7.71
C ARG A 77 1.58 5.61 6.92
N THR A 78 2.21 4.62 7.55
CA THR A 78 2.44 3.31 6.94
C THR A 78 1.11 2.62 6.59
N VAL A 79 0.14 2.63 7.52
CA VAL A 79 -1.21 2.08 7.28
C VAL A 79 -1.93 2.84 6.17
N MET A 80 -1.90 4.18 6.21
CA MET A 80 -2.55 5.05 5.24
C MET A 80 -1.98 4.85 3.83
N PHE A 81 -0.66 4.89 3.65
CA PHE A 81 -0.01 4.66 2.36
C PHE A 81 -0.15 3.21 1.89
N GLY A 82 -0.13 2.24 2.80
CA GLY A 82 -0.42 0.84 2.49
C GLY A 82 -1.84 0.66 1.96
N ALA A 83 -2.83 1.29 2.59
CA ALA A 83 -4.22 1.29 2.11
C ALA A 83 -4.35 1.94 0.73
N LEU A 84 -3.68 3.07 0.50
CA LEU A 84 -3.61 3.73 -0.81
C LEU A 84 -3.02 2.79 -1.87
N CYS A 85 -1.92 2.09 -1.58
CA CYS A 85 -1.34 1.09 -2.48
C CYS A 85 -2.36 -0.02 -2.82
N VAL A 86 -3.04 -0.60 -1.83
CA VAL A 86 -4.01 -1.68 -2.06
C VAL A 86 -5.17 -1.21 -2.94
N LEU A 87 -5.71 -0.01 -2.69
CA LEU A 87 -6.82 0.56 -3.46
C LEU A 87 -6.40 0.93 -4.89
N ALA A 88 -5.27 1.62 -5.05
CA ALA A 88 -4.72 1.98 -6.36
C ALA A 88 -4.41 0.73 -7.19
N GLY A 89 -3.84 -0.29 -6.55
CA GLY A 89 -3.58 -1.58 -7.18
C GLY A 89 -4.84 -2.31 -7.65
N HIS A 90 -5.92 -2.26 -6.86
CA HIS A 90 -7.19 -2.88 -7.25
C HIS A 90 -7.77 -2.21 -8.50
N ALA A 91 -7.76 -0.88 -8.52
CA ALA A 91 -8.21 -0.10 -9.68
C ALA A 91 -7.33 -0.37 -10.92
N ALA A 92 -6.01 -0.46 -10.74
CA ALA A 92 -5.05 -0.76 -11.79
C ALA A 92 -5.20 -2.18 -12.35
N ASP A 93 -5.41 -3.20 -11.51
CA ASP A 93 -5.65 -4.59 -11.95
C ASP A 93 -6.90 -4.69 -12.83
N GLY A 94 -7.99 -4.02 -12.44
CA GLY A 94 -9.21 -3.93 -13.26
C GLY A 94 -8.94 -3.35 -14.66
N TRP A 95 -8.08 -2.34 -14.77
CA TRP A 95 -7.66 -1.78 -16.05
C TRP A 95 -6.71 -2.69 -16.84
N LEU A 96 -5.70 -3.29 -16.18
CA LEU A 96 -4.69 -4.17 -16.80
C LEU A 96 -5.33 -5.43 -17.38
N THR A 97 -6.15 -6.10 -16.59
CA THR A 97 -6.82 -7.35 -16.98
C THR A 97 -7.74 -7.18 -18.19
N ARG A 98 -8.45 -6.04 -18.31
CA ARG A 98 -9.28 -5.71 -19.48
C ARG A 98 -8.49 -5.56 -20.78
N ARG A 99 -7.18 -5.28 -20.69
CA ARG A 99 -6.28 -5.17 -21.85
C ARG A 99 -5.61 -6.48 -22.23
N VAL A 100 -5.86 -7.56 -21.50
CA VAL A 100 -5.38 -8.89 -21.86
C VAL A 100 -6.42 -9.56 -22.77
N PRO A 101 -6.07 -9.92 -24.02
CA PRO A 101 -6.98 -10.64 -24.90
C PRO A 101 -7.40 -11.98 -24.29
N GLY A 102 -8.70 -12.28 -24.30
CA GLY A 102 -9.23 -13.52 -23.74
C GLY A 102 -9.03 -13.65 -22.22
N ALA A 103 -9.04 -12.53 -21.49
CA ALA A 103 -8.88 -12.51 -20.04
C ALA A 103 -9.86 -13.47 -19.32
N PRO A 104 -9.36 -14.41 -18.49
CA PRO A 104 -10.20 -15.29 -17.72
C PRO A 104 -11.13 -14.55 -16.75
N ALA A 105 -12.33 -15.11 -16.55
CA ALA A 105 -13.34 -14.54 -15.65
C ALA A 105 -12.95 -14.53 -14.15
N PRO A 106 -12.21 -15.52 -13.59
CA PRO A 106 -11.90 -15.53 -12.15
C PRO A 106 -11.17 -14.26 -11.70
N ARG A 107 -11.68 -13.64 -10.63
CA ARG A 107 -11.11 -12.44 -10.00
C ARG A 107 -10.71 -12.69 -8.54
N PRO A 108 -9.62 -12.07 -8.06
CA PRO A 108 -9.21 -12.18 -6.67
C PRO A 108 -10.26 -11.56 -5.72
N ALA A 109 -10.33 -12.08 -4.50
CA ALA A 109 -11.19 -11.55 -3.45
C ALA A 109 -10.91 -10.05 -3.23
N ASN A 110 -11.99 -9.28 -3.05
CA ASN A 110 -11.93 -7.84 -2.93
C ASN A 110 -11.44 -7.41 -1.55
N TRP A 111 -10.33 -6.68 -1.49
CA TRP A 111 -9.75 -6.14 -0.26
C TRP A 111 -10.02 -4.64 -0.09
N SER A 112 -10.73 -4.02 -1.04
CA SER A 112 -10.90 -2.57 -1.12
C SER A 112 -11.65 -2.00 0.07
N LEU A 113 -12.72 -2.66 0.54
CA LEU A 113 -13.49 -2.15 1.68
C LEU A 113 -12.67 -2.16 2.98
N ALA A 114 -11.93 -3.24 3.23
CA ALA A 114 -11.04 -3.34 4.38
C ALA A 114 -9.89 -2.32 4.30
N ALA A 115 -9.27 -2.17 3.12
CA ALA A 115 -8.21 -1.19 2.90
C ALA A 115 -8.73 0.25 3.07
N ALA A 116 -9.89 0.57 2.51
CA ALA A 116 -10.54 1.89 2.67
C ALA A 116 -10.86 2.18 4.14
N GLY A 117 -11.39 1.20 4.89
CA GLY A 117 -11.65 1.34 6.31
C GLY A 117 -10.38 1.60 7.12
N LEU A 118 -9.32 0.80 6.91
CA LEU A 118 -8.03 1.00 7.57
C LEU A 118 -7.39 2.35 7.22
N GLY A 119 -7.43 2.74 5.95
CA GLY A 119 -6.93 4.03 5.48
C GLY A 119 -7.70 5.20 6.09
N ALA A 120 -9.04 5.12 6.14
CA ALA A 120 -9.88 6.15 6.75
C ALA A 120 -9.63 6.27 8.26
N VAL A 121 -9.51 5.15 8.99
CA VAL A 121 -9.18 5.17 10.43
C VAL A 121 -7.82 5.81 10.67
N ALA A 122 -6.80 5.43 9.90
CA ALA A 122 -5.47 6.03 10.00
C ALA A 122 -5.49 7.54 9.69
N ALA A 123 -6.19 7.94 8.63
CA ALA A 123 -6.33 9.34 8.24
C ALA A 123 -7.11 10.16 9.28
N VAL A 124 -8.16 9.61 9.90
CA VAL A 124 -8.88 10.26 11.00
C VAL A 124 -7.96 10.50 12.18
N TRP A 125 -7.18 9.49 12.57
CA TRP A 125 -6.28 9.62 13.72
C TRP A 125 -5.14 10.61 13.43
N LEU A 126 -4.59 10.61 12.21
CA LEU A 126 -3.64 11.64 11.75
C LEU A 126 -4.25 13.04 11.76
N ALA A 127 -5.51 13.19 11.32
CA ALA A 127 -6.22 14.47 11.35
C ALA A 127 -6.38 14.98 12.79
N LEU A 128 -6.70 14.10 13.73
CA LEU A 128 -6.81 14.46 15.15
C LEU A 128 -5.46 14.93 15.73
N ILE A 129 -4.34 14.29 15.35
CA ILE A 129 -2.98 14.74 15.71
C ILE A 129 -2.71 16.15 15.15
N VAL A 130 -3.05 16.39 13.88
CA VAL A 130 -2.93 17.73 13.26
C VAL A 130 -3.79 18.76 14.00
N ALA A 131 -5.04 18.42 14.34
CA ALA A 131 -5.95 19.28 15.09
C ALA A 131 -5.46 19.57 16.51
N ASN A 132 -4.53 18.77 17.04
CA ASN A 132 -3.87 18.96 18.32
C ASN A 132 -2.49 19.63 18.20
N GLY A 133 -2.17 20.24 17.05
CA GLY A 133 -0.89 20.92 16.85
C GLY A 133 0.27 19.97 16.54
N ASN A 134 -0.02 18.84 15.87
CA ASN A 134 0.93 17.75 15.59
C ASN A 134 1.44 17.01 16.82
N ILE A 135 0.68 17.03 17.92
CA ILE A 135 0.98 16.30 19.16
C ILE A 135 -0.08 15.22 19.37
N PRO A 136 0.28 13.95 19.56
CA PRO A 136 -0.68 12.91 19.91
C PRO A 136 -1.44 13.27 21.21
N PRO A 137 -2.77 13.09 21.24
CA PRO A 137 -3.54 13.32 22.45
C PRO A 137 -3.32 12.18 23.46
N ASP A 138 -3.15 12.50 24.74
CA ASP A 138 -3.03 11.51 25.82
C ASP A 138 -4.42 11.01 26.26
N SER A 139 -5.45 11.82 26.05
CA SER A 139 -6.84 11.49 26.39
C SER A 139 -7.84 11.97 25.32
N LEU A 140 -9.00 11.30 25.25
CA LEU A 140 -10.08 11.73 24.34
C LEU A 140 -10.63 13.14 24.68
N ALA A 141 -10.45 13.60 25.92
CA ALA A 141 -10.88 14.93 26.37
C ALA A 141 -10.02 16.07 25.79
N GLU A 142 -8.80 15.79 25.33
CA GLU A 142 -7.90 16.75 24.68
C GLU A 142 -8.22 16.96 23.21
N LEU A 143 -9.05 16.11 22.60
CA LEU A 143 -9.41 16.23 21.20
C LEU A 143 -10.08 17.59 20.92
N ARG A 144 -9.60 18.27 19.88
CA ARG A 144 -10.14 19.56 19.41
C ARG A 144 -10.55 19.45 17.93
N PRO A 145 -11.52 18.60 17.56
CA PRO A 145 -11.87 18.33 16.16
C PRO A 145 -12.33 19.59 15.41
N GLY A 146 -12.89 20.59 16.12
CA GLY A 146 -13.29 21.87 15.53
C GLY A 146 -12.14 22.65 14.87
N ARG A 147 -10.88 22.43 15.29
CA ARG A 147 -9.71 23.09 14.69
C ARG A 147 -9.39 22.60 13.27
N LEU A 148 -9.91 21.43 12.87
CA LEU A 148 -9.68 20.90 11.52
C LEU A 148 -10.18 21.84 10.42
N TRP A 149 -11.29 22.53 10.66
CA TRP A 149 -11.88 23.46 9.69
C TRP A 149 -11.20 24.83 9.65
N GLN A 150 -10.40 25.12 10.67
CA GLN A 150 -9.76 26.43 10.87
C GLN A 150 -8.40 26.52 10.17
N THR A 151 -7.78 25.38 9.85
CA THR A 151 -6.45 25.31 9.23
C THR A 151 -6.49 24.66 7.86
N THR A 152 -5.57 25.02 6.97
CA THR A 152 -5.44 24.39 5.65
C THR A 152 -5.09 22.91 5.79
N ASP A 153 -4.13 22.56 6.65
CA ASP A 153 -3.71 21.18 6.88
C ASP A 153 -4.85 20.32 7.44
N GLY A 154 -5.67 20.86 8.34
CA GLY A 154 -6.85 20.19 8.86
C GLY A 154 -7.90 19.93 7.78
N ARG A 155 -8.13 20.87 6.86
CA ARG A 155 -9.04 20.70 5.72
C ARG A 155 -8.53 19.66 4.72
N LEU A 156 -7.22 19.63 4.46
CA LEU A 156 -6.59 18.61 3.61
C LEU A 156 -6.69 17.21 4.27
N ALA A 157 -6.43 17.11 5.57
CA ALA A 157 -6.59 15.85 6.30
C ALA A 157 -8.06 15.34 6.29
N LEU A 158 -9.04 16.24 6.38
CA LEU A 158 -10.45 15.88 6.19
C LEU A 158 -10.73 15.39 4.76
N LEU A 159 -10.12 16.01 3.76
CA LEU A 159 -10.26 15.58 2.37
C LEU A 159 -9.70 14.18 2.15
N GLU A 160 -8.56 13.86 2.78
CA GLU A 160 -7.96 12.52 2.79
C GLU A 160 -8.91 11.46 3.39
N VAL A 161 -9.52 11.75 4.54
CA VAL A 161 -10.51 10.86 5.18
C VAL A 161 -11.70 10.58 4.25
N ASN A 162 -12.29 11.64 3.68
CA ASN A 162 -13.43 11.52 2.78
C ASN A 162 -13.05 10.76 1.49
N ALA A 163 -11.83 10.97 0.99
CA ALA A 163 -11.33 10.29 -0.18
C ALA A 163 -11.22 8.77 0.02
N PHE A 164 -10.73 8.30 1.18
CA PHE A 164 -10.71 6.86 1.46
C PHE A 164 -12.12 6.25 1.51
N ILE A 165 -13.05 6.93 2.19
CA ILE A 165 -14.44 6.48 2.28
C ILE A 165 -15.06 6.41 0.87
N ALA A 166 -14.92 7.47 0.08
CA ALA A 166 -15.41 7.53 -1.29
C ALA A 166 -14.77 6.46 -2.18
N ALA A 167 -13.46 6.23 -2.07
CA ALA A 167 -12.76 5.17 -2.81
C ALA A 167 -13.30 3.78 -2.47
N GLY A 168 -13.59 3.52 -1.19
CA GLY A 168 -14.25 2.30 -0.73
C GLY A 168 -15.60 2.08 -1.40
N TYR A 169 -16.50 3.08 -1.39
CA TYR A 169 -17.79 2.99 -2.07
C TYR A 169 -17.66 2.85 -3.60
N CYS A 170 -16.76 3.61 -4.22
CA CYS A 170 -16.51 3.52 -5.66
C CYS A 170 -16.03 2.11 -6.07
N ALA A 171 -15.16 1.49 -5.27
CA ALA A 171 -14.66 0.14 -5.52
C ALA A 171 -15.76 -0.94 -5.43
N GLN A 172 -16.82 -0.70 -4.66
CA GLN A 172 -17.99 -1.59 -4.56
C GLN A 172 -19.05 -1.33 -5.65
N SER A 173 -18.91 -0.24 -6.40
CA SER A 173 -19.90 0.17 -7.41
C SER A 173 -19.83 -0.69 -8.68
N ARG A 174 -20.83 -0.56 -9.55
CA ARG A 174 -20.83 -1.17 -10.89
C ARG A 174 -19.73 -0.62 -11.82
N ARG A 175 -19.08 0.48 -11.44
CA ARG A 175 -18.01 1.16 -12.20
C ARG A 175 -16.78 1.35 -11.32
N PRO A 176 -16.06 0.28 -10.95
CA PRO A 176 -14.92 0.39 -10.02
C PRO A 176 -13.79 1.32 -10.49
N GLY A 177 -13.75 1.64 -11.79
CA GLY A 177 -12.83 2.66 -12.33
C GLY A 177 -13.09 4.08 -11.79
N SER A 178 -14.26 4.37 -11.22
CA SER A 178 -14.51 5.66 -10.57
C SER A 178 -13.64 5.87 -9.33
N ALA A 179 -13.07 4.81 -8.74
CA ALA A 179 -12.19 4.91 -7.59
C ALA A 179 -10.88 5.66 -7.88
N PHE A 180 -10.48 5.82 -9.15
CA PHE A 180 -9.30 6.64 -9.48
C PHE A 180 -9.45 8.10 -9.06
N LEU A 181 -10.66 8.66 -9.13
CA LEU A 181 -10.91 10.06 -8.76
C LEU A 181 -10.67 10.32 -7.26
N PRO A 182 -11.32 9.63 -6.31
CA PRO A 182 -11.04 9.84 -4.90
C PRO A 182 -9.60 9.49 -4.52
N LEU A 183 -8.97 8.49 -5.16
CA LEU A 183 -7.55 8.20 -4.90
C LEU A 183 -6.62 9.30 -5.40
N ALA A 184 -6.94 9.95 -6.53
CA ALA A 184 -6.20 11.12 -7.00
C ALA A 184 -6.37 12.32 -6.05
N VAL A 185 -7.58 12.53 -5.53
CA VAL A 185 -7.87 13.55 -4.52
C VAL A 185 -7.06 13.29 -3.24
N MET A 186 -7.02 12.05 -2.76
CA MET A 186 -6.19 11.64 -1.61
C MET A 186 -4.71 11.98 -1.85
N ALA A 187 -4.16 11.59 -3.00
CA ALA A 187 -2.75 11.83 -3.31
C ALA A 187 -2.43 13.32 -3.46
N ALA A 188 -3.34 14.11 -4.04
CA ALA A 188 -3.18 15.56 -4.16
C ALA A 188 -3.27 16.25 -2.80
N ALA A 189 -4.18 15.81 -1.92
CA ALA A 189 -4.30 16.36 -0.57
C ALA A 189 -3.02 16.13 0.25
N GLU A 190 -2.49 14.90 0.25
CA GLU A 190 -1.23 14.59 0.95
C GLU A 190 -0.06 15.37 0.34
N ALA A 191 -0.01 15.49 -0.99
CA ALA A 191 1.07 16.21 -1.67
C ALA A 191 1.11 17.69 -1.30
N LEU A 192 -0.05 18.36 -1.23
CA LEU A 192 -0.16 19.75 -0.77
C LEU A 192 0.15 19.87 0.72
N ARG A 193 -0.29 18.90 1.53
CA ARG A 193 -0.05 18.90 2.98
C ARG A 193 1.42 18.68 3.33
N ALA A 194 2.17 17.96 2.50
CA ALA A 194 3.60 17.74 2.68
C ALA A 194 4.46 18.98 2.36
N HIS A 195 3.87 20.00 1.72
CA HIS A 195 4.55 21.18 1.20
C HIS A 195 3.69 22.44 1.42
N PRO A 196 3.49 22.85 2.69
CA PRO A 196 2.63 23.98 3.01
C PRO A 196 3.17 25.28 2.39
N ALA A 197 2.26 26.11 1.87
CA ALA A 197 2.60 27.38 1.23
C ALA A 197 3.18 28.44 2.19
N ILE A 198 3.14 28.18 3.50
CA ILE A 198 3.63 29.04 4.57
C ILE A 198 4.75 28.28 5.27
N GLY A 199 6.00 28.61 4.96
CA GLY A 199 7.18 27.95 5.52
C GLY A 199 8.48 28.39 4.82
N PRO A 200 9.64 27.91 5.28
CA PRO A 200 10.95 28.23 4.72
C PRO A 200 11.25 27.53 3.38
N GLU A 201 10.29 26.77 2.83
CA GLU A 201 10.51 26.02 1.59
C GLU A 201 10.44 26.91 0.34
N GLU A 202 11.49 26.86 -0.47
CA GLU A 202 11.53 27.50 -1.78
C GLU A 202 10.63 26.73 -2.77
N ASP A 203 9.60 27.40 -3.29
CA ASP A 203 8.62 26.90 -4.25
C ASP A 203 7.84 25.62 -3.80
N PRO A 204 6.84 25.77 -2.91
CA PRO A 204 6.02 24.66 -2.40
C PRO A 204 5.20 23.94 -3.47
N LEU A 205 4.90 24.59 -4.60
CA LEU A 205 4.12 23.99 -5.68
C LEU A 205 4.91 22.91 -6.42
N VAL A 206 6.19 23.16 -6.70
CA VAL A 206 7.04 22.14 -7.30
C VAL A 206 7.26 20.98 -6.33
N GLY A 207 7.46 21.24 -5.03
CA GLY A 207 7.50 20.21 -4.00
C GLY A 207 6.25 19.33 -4.00
N SER A 208 5.07 19.95 -4.00
CA SER A 208 3.78 19.27 -4.10
C SER A 208 3.66 18.43 -5.38
N ALA A 209 4.04 18.99 -6.53
CA ALA A 209 3.97 18.28 -7.81
C ALA A 209 4.89 17.04 -7.82
N LEU A 210 6.12 17.17 -7.32
CA LEU A 210 7.06 16.05 -7.19
C LEU A 210 6.51 14.97 -6.26
N THR A 211 5.96 15.36 -5.10
CA THR A 211 5.35 14.42 -4.14
C THR A 211 4.14 13.71 -4.75
N LEU A 212 3.26 14.43 -5.46
CA LEU A 212 2.10 13.84 -6.14
C LEU A 212 2.53 12.78 -7.16
N VAL A 213 3.51 13.09 -8.01
CA VAL A 213 4.05 12.16 -9.01
C VAL A 213 4.69 10.95 -8.32
N HIS A 214 5.51 11.18 -7.30
CA HIS A 214 6.22 10.12 -6.57
C HIS A 214 5.24 9.19 -5.86
N LEU A 215 4.30 9.74 -5.08
CA LEU A 215 3.32 8.99 -4.30
C LEU A 215 2.38 8.19 -5.21
N THR A 216 1.84 8.81 -6.26
CA THR A 216 0.94 8.13 -7.20
C THR A 216 1.67 6.99 -7.91
N SER A 217 2.90 7.23 -8.35
CA SER A 217 3.70 6.22 -9.05
C SER A 217 4.06 5.06 -8.14
N ALA A 218 4.47 5.33 -6.89
CA ALA A 218 4.80 4.33 -5.89
C ALA A 218 3.57 3.48 -5.52
N ALA A 219 2.42 4.12 -5.30
CA ALA A 219 1.17 3.44 -4.98
C ALA A 219 0.71 2.51 -6.11
N LEU A 220 0.77 2.97 -7.37
CA LEU A 220 0.44 2.15 -8.53
C LEU A 220 1.46 1.01 -8.75
N TRP A 221 2.74 1.24 -8.47
CA TRP A 221 3.77 0.22 -8.65
C TRP A 221 3.61 -0.91 -7.63
N ALA A 222 3.59 -0.57 -6.34
CA ALA A 222 3.44 -1.53 -5.24
C ALA A 222 2.07 -2.21 -5.26
N GLY A 223 1.00 -1.42 -5.36
CA GLY A 223 -0.37 -1.92 -5.43
C GLY A 223 -0.61 -2.79 -6.66
N GLY A 224 -0.16 -2.33 -7.82
CA GLY A 224 -0.33 -3.04 -9.09
C GLY A 224 0.35 -4.40 -9.06
N LEU A 225 1.58 -4.50 -8.52
CA LEU A 225 2.26 -5.79 -8.42
C LEU A 225 1.49 -6.77 -7.52
N LEU A 226 1.06 -6.29 -6.35
CA LEU A 226 0.32 -7.09 -5.39
C LEU A 226 -0.91 -7.72 -6.04
N TRP A 227 -1.72 -6.92 -6.73
CA TRP A 227 -2.93 -7.42 -7.38
C TRP A 227 -2.66 -8.29 -8.59
N VAL A 228 -1.67 -7.94 -9.44
CA VAL A 228 -1.25 -8.80 -10.55
C VAL A 228 -0.86 -10.18 -10.02
N LEU A 229 -0.02 -10.26 -8.97
CA LEU A 229 0.36 -11.55 -8.39
C LEU A 229 -0.81 -12.34 -7.79
N ARG A 230 -1.84 -11.67 -7.27
CA ARG A 230 -3.08 -12.32 -6.82
C ARG A 230 -3.87 -12.88 -8.00
N THR A 231 -4.02 -12.08 -9.06
CA THR A 231 -4.69 -12.48 -10.30
C THR A 231 -3.97 -13.65 -10.97
N LEU A 232 -2.63 -13.65 -11.05
CA LEU A 232 -1.82 -14.75 -11.59
C LEU A 232 -2.04 -16.07 -10.84
N ARG A 233 -2.34 -16.05 -9.54
CA ARG A 233 -2.64 -17.29 -8.78
C ARG A 233 -3.93 -17.95 -9.29
N LEU A 234 -4.94 -17.15 -9.61
CA LEU A 234 -6.21 -17.63 -10.16
C LEU A 234 -6.10 -17.98 -11.63
N TRP A 235 -5.27 -17.24 -12.37
CA TRP A 235 -5.04 -17.45 -13.79
C TRP A 235 -4.03 -18.57 -14.08
N ARG A 236 -3.69 -19.40 -13.08
CA ARG A 236 -2.73 -20.51 -13.22
C ARG A 236 -3.05 -21.49 -14.36
N PRO A 237 -4.32 -21.86 -14.61
CA PRO A 237 -4.70 -22.67 -15.77
C PRO A 237 -4.50 -21.98 -17.13
N TRP A 238 -4.26 -20.67 -17.16
CA TRP A 238 -4.16 -19.83 -18.37
C TRP A 238 -2.77 -19.17 -18.47
N PRO A 239 -1.72 -19.94 -18.82
CA PRO A 239 -0.34 -19.47 -18.78
C PRO A 239 -0.03 -18.34 -19.78
N ALA A 240 -0.69 -18.34 -20.95
CA ALA A 240 -0.50 -17.30 -21.96
C ALA A 240 -1.04 -15.94 -21.47
N GLN A 241 -2.25 -15.92 -20.92
CA GLN A 241 -2.90 -14.73 -20.36
C GLN A 241 -2.16 -14.22 -19.12
N SER A 242 -1.66 -15.15 -18.30
CA SER A 242 -0.79 -14.84 -17.15
C SER A 242 0.51 -14.14 -17.59
N ALA A 243 1.19 -14.66 -18.61
CA ALA A 243 2.39 -14.04 -19.16
C ALA A 243 2.09 -12.67 -19.78
N ALA A 244 0.97 -12.54 -20.50
CA ALA A 244 0.53 -11.28 -21.10
C ALA A 244 0.23 -10.21 -20.04
N LEU A 245 -0.47 -10.57 -18.96
CA LEU A 245 -0.77 -9.66 -17.84
C LEU A 245 0.52 -9.18 -17.17
N LEU A 246 1.42 -10.10 -16.83
CA LEU A 246 2.69 -9.77 -16.18
C LEU A 246 3.59 -8.93 -17.09
N GLY A 247 3.63 -9.23 -18.39
CA GLY A 247 4.36 -8.43 -19.38
C GLY A 247 3.79 -7.02 -19.56
N LEU A 248 2.45 -6.87 -19.57
CA LEU A 248 1.81 -5.56 -19.61
C LEU A 248 2.14 -4.74 -18.36
N TYR A 249 2.02 -5.36 -17.18
CA TYR A 249 2.40 -4.73 -15.92
C TYR A 249 3.87 -4.31 -15.92
N ALA A 250 4.79 -5.16 -16.38
CA ALA A 250 6.22 -4.84 -16.40
C ALA A 250 6.55 -3.60 -17.26
N ARG A 251 5.81 -3.36 -18.35
CA ARG A 251 5.94 -2.12 -19.15
C ARG A 251 5.48 -0.90 -18.38
N VAL A 252 4.32 -0.98 -17.72
CA VAL A 252 3.81 0.11 -16.87
C VAL A 252 4.78 0.38 -15.71
N ALA A 253 5.24 -0.67 -15.04
CA ALA A 253 6.18 -0.56 -13.93
C ALA A 253 7.52 0.10 -14.31
N ALA A 254 8.00 -0.05 -15.56
CA ALA A 254 9.17 0.69 -16.02
C ALA A 254 8.93 2.22 -16.05
N VAL A 255 7.78 2.66 -16.53
CA VAL A 255 7.41 4.08 -16.56
C VAL A 255 7.23 4.62 -15.14
N LEU A 256 6.56 3.87 -14.28
CA LEU A 256 6.38 4.23 -12.87
C LEU A 256 7.75 4.34 -12.16
N PHE A 257 8.66 3.39 -12.38
CA PHE A 257 10.00 3.43 -11.82
C PHE A 257 10.80 4.66 -12.30
N ALA A 258 10.73 5.00 -13.58
CA ALA A 258 11.36 6.21 -14.10
C ALA A 258 10.80 7.48 -13.45
N ALA A 259 9.47 7.58 -13.30
CA ALA A 259 8.82 8.71 -12.64
C ALA A 259 9.21 8.82 -11.15
N ILE A 260 9.28 7.69 -10.42
CA ILE A 260 9.73 7.65 -9.02
C ILE A 260 11.19 8.08 -8.89
N THR A 261 12.05 7.61 -9.81
CA THR A 261 13.48 7.92 -9.79
C THR A 261 13.70 9.41 -10.07
N ALA A 262 13.09 9.95 -11.13
CA ALA A 262 13.19 11.36 -11.48
C ALA A 262 12.65 12.26 -10.35
N SER A 263 11.44 11.98 -9.86
CA SER A 263 10.86 12.75 -8.75
C SER A 263 11.70 12.64 -7.48
N GLY A 264 12.22 11.46 -7.14
CA GLY A 264 13.07 11.24 -5.97
C GLY A 264 14.40 11.98 -6.04
N ILE A 265 15.06 11.99 -7.20
CA ILE A 265 16.29 12.76 -7.43
C ILE A 265 16.01 14.25 -7.28
N CYS A 266 15.00 14.77 -7.98
CA CYS A 266 14.62 16.18 -7.89
C CYS A 266 14.25 16.59 -6.45
N SER A 267 13.48 15.77 -5.73
CA SER A 267 13.15 16.04 -4.33
C SER A 267 14.37 16.01 -3.43
N THR A 268 15.31 15.08 -3.63
CA THR A 268 16.53 14.99 -2.82
C THR A 268 17.42 16.20 -3.02
N LEU A 269 17.67 16.59 -4.26
CA LEU A 269 18.51 17.75 -4.59
C LEU A 269 17.93 19.06 -4.05
N ARG A 270 16.60 19.17 -3.93
CA ARG A 270 15.93 20.33 -3.32
C ARG A 270 15.99 20.33 -1.79
N LYS A 271 15.94 19.15 -1.18
CA LYS A 271 15.71 18.98 0.26
C LYS A 271 16.93 18.52 1.05
N LEU A 272 18.11 18.35 0.46
CA LEU A 272 19.25 17.81 1.20
C LEU A 272 20.60 18.25 0.60
N PRO A 273 21.38 19.10 1.30
CA PRO A 273 22.78 19.30 1.01
C PRO A 273 23.54 18.01 1.38
N LEU A 274 24.50 17.67 0.53
CA LEU A 274 25.14 16.35 0.52
C LEU A 274 26.01 16.08 1.76
N ASP A 275 26.48 17.13 2.42
CA ASP A 275 27.22 17.09 3.68
C ASP A 275 26.36 16.58 4.85
N SER A 276 25.05 16.79 4.79
CA SER A 276 24.08 16.37 5.80
C SER A 276 23.54 14.95 5.59
N LEU A 277 23.99 14.26 4.53
CA LEU A 277 23.43 12.98 4.09
C LEU A 277 23.61 11.85 5.11
N PHE A 278 24.72 11.82 5.84
CA PHE A 278 25.02 10.77 6.82
C PHE A 278 24.93 11.24 8.28
N THR A 279 24.79 12.55 8.49
CA THR A 279 24.81 13.19 9.81
C THR A 279 23.41 13.57 10.31
N SER A 280 22.42 13.68 9.42
CA SER A 280 21.01 13.92 9.79
C SER A 280 20.19 12.64 9.81
N ALA A 281 19.13 12.59 10.63
CA ALA A 281 18.16 11.50 10.62
C ALA A 281 17.51 11.33 9.25
N TYR A 282 17.10 12.45 8.64
CA TYR A 282 16.51 12.46 7.31
C TYR A 282 17.45 11.83 6.27
N GLY A 283 18.72 12.24 6.25
CA GLY A 283 19.72 11.72 5.33
C GLY A 283 19.93 10.20 5.48
N ARG A 284 20.06 9.71 6.71
CA ARG A 284 20.24 8.27 6.98
C ARG A 284 19.03 7.44 6.54
N VAL A 285 17.81 7.91 6.82
CA VAL A 285 16.58 7.24 6.36
C VAL A 285 16.46 7.29 4.82
N LEU A 286 16.86 8.41 4.21
CA LEU A 286 16.89 8.53 2.75
C LEU A 286 17.86 7.54 2.11
N VAL A 287 19.08 7.39 2.65
CA VAL A 287 20.06 6.38 2.19
C VAL A 287 19.47 4.97 2.29
N ALA A 288 18.83 4.63 3.42
CA ALA A 288 18.16 3.34 3.57
C ALA A 288 17.06 3.14 2.51
N LYS A 289 16.26 4.17 2.22
CA LYS A 289 15.25 4.15 1.15
C LYS A 289 15.89 3.93 -0.22
N LEU A 290 17.00 4.59 -0.53
CA LEU A 290 17.71 4.43 -1.81
C LEU A 290 18.25 3.02 -1.99
N LEU A 291 18.84 2.43 -0.94
CA LEU A 291 19.30 1.04 -0.95
C LEU A 291 18.14 0.06 -1.21
N LEU A 292 16.99 0.28 -0.56
CA LEU A 292 15.78 -0.52 -0.82
C LEU A 292 15.33 -0.40 -2.27
N VAL A 293 15.31 0.81 -2.85
CA VAL A 293 14.95 1.03 -4.25
C VAL A 293 15.90 0.29 -5.20
N LEU A 294 17.21 0.27 -4.91
CA LEU A 294 18.18 -0.52 -5.69
C LEU A 294 17.89 -2.02 -5.64
N VAL A 295 17.56 -2.56 -4.45
CA VAL A 295 17.16 -3.96 -4.29
C VAL A 295 15.88 -4.25 -5.09
N ILE A 296 14.87 -3.40 -5.00
CA ILE A 296 13.61 -3.53 -5.74
C ILE A 296 13.88 -3.51 -7.25
N ALA A 297 14.71 -2.58 -7.74
CA ALA A 297 15.08 -2.51 -9.15
C ALA A 297 15.78 -3.80 -9.62
N GLY A 298 16.72 -4.33 -8.82
CA GLY A 298 17.37 -5.62 -9.08
C GLY A 298 16.38 -6.79 -9.15
N LEU A 299 15.43 -6.86 -8.22
CA LEU A 299 14.36 -7.86 -8.22
C LEU A 299 13.46 -7.74 -9.46
N ALA A 300 13.08 -6.52 -9.84
CA ALA A 300 12.28 -6.26 -11.02
C ALA A 300 13.01 -6.67 -12.31
N VAL A 301 14.31 -6.38 -12.43
CA VAL A 301 15.15 -6.84 -13.55
C VAL A 301 15.24 -8.37 -13.57
N ALA A 302 15.46 -9.01 -12.42
CA ALA A 302 15.50 -10.46 -12.31
C ALA A 302 14.15 -11.10 -12.70
N ALA A 303 13.02 -10.51 -12.29
CA ALA A 303 11.69 -10.96 -12.66
C ALA A 303 11.47 -10.85 -14.17
N ARG A 304 11.87 -9.74 -14.81
CA ARG A 304 11.78 -9.54 -16.26
C ARG A 304 12.67 -10.51 -17.04
N ALA A 305 13.90 -10.74 -16.58
CA ALA A 305 14.81 -11.70 -17.20
C ALA A 305 14.23 -13.13 -17.13
N ARG A 306 13.64 -13.50 -15.98
CA ARG A 306 13.00 -14.81 -15.80
C ARG A 306 11.67 -14.94 -16.53
N LEU A 307 10.95 -13.85 -16.79
CA LEU A 307 9.70 -13.85 -17.55
C LEU A 307 9.89 -14.41 -18.97
N ARG A 308 11.09 -14.24 -19.57
CA ARG A 308 11.45 -14.86 -20.86
C ARG A 308 11.41 -16.39 -20.84
N ARG A 309 11.54 -17.01 -19.66
CA ARG A 309 11.42 -18.46 -19.43
C ARG A 309 10.00 -18.89 -19.05
N GLY A 310 9.05 -17.95 -18.98
CA GLY A 310 7.66 -18.16 -18.58
C GLY A 310 7.26 -17.42 -17.31
N ALA A 311 5.96 -17.17 -17.15
CA ALA A 311 5.40 -16.39 -16.03
C ALA A 311 5.78 -16.97 -14.65
N TRP A 312 5.82 -18.30 -14.51
CA TRP A 312 6.10 -18.97 -13.24
C TRP A 312 7.52 -18.76 -12.73
N ALA A 313 8.50 -18.63 -13.63
CA ALA A 313 9.89 -18.36 -13.27
C ALA A 313 10.06 -16.94 -12.69
N ALA A 314 9.17 -16.01 -13.04
CA ALA A 314 9.18 -14.63 -12.56
C ALA A 314 8.46 -14.43 -11.22
N ILE A 315 7.68 -15.41 -10.73
CA ILE A 315 6.87 -15.23 -9.52
C ILE A 315 7.71 -15.10 -8.25
N ALA A 316 8.78 -15.89 -8.10
CA ALA A 316 9.62 -15.82 -6.91
C ALA A 316 10.24 -14.43 -6.70
N PRO A 317 10.96 -13.84 -7.68
CA PRO A 317 11.49 -12.48 -7.53
C PRO A 317 10.38 -11.43 -7.41
N ALA A 318 9.26 -11.57 -8.14
CA ALA A 318 8.15 -10.63 -8.02
C ALA A 318 7.47 -10.65 -6.63
N ARG A 319 7.41 -11.82 -5.96
CA ARG A 319 6.91 -11.91 -4.58
C ARG A 319 7.86 -11.23 -3.59
N ALA A 320 9.17 -11.42 -3.78
CA ALA A 320 10.17 -10.70 -2.99
C ALA A 320 10.04 -9.18 -3.22
N GLU A 321 9.85 -8.77 -4.47
CA GLU A 321 9.65 -7.36 -4.85
C GLU A 321 8.47 -6.73 -4.10
N VAL A 322 7.32 -7.41 -3.98
CA VAL A 322 6.17 -6.92 -3.18
C VAL A 322 6.54 -6.70 -1.72
N VAL A 323 7.31 -7.62 -1.12
CA VAL A 323 7.72 -7.51 0.29
C VAL A 323 8.63 -6.30 0.48
N VAL A 324 9.63 -6.13 -0.40
CA VAL A 324 10.57 -5.01 -0.31
C VAL A 324 9.87 -3.68 -0.64
N LEU A 325 8.89 -3.66 -1.56
CA LEU A 325 8.03 -2.50 -1.82
C LEU A 325 7.20 -2.12 -0.59
N GLY A 326 6.65 -3.10 0.12
CA GLY A 326 5.95 -2.86 1.39
C GLY A 326 6.86 -2.22 2.45
N LEU A 327 8.11 -2.69 2.55
CA LEU A 327 9.11 -2.10 3.43
C LEU A 327 9.47 -0.66 2.98
N ALA A 328 9.64 -0.42 1.68
CA ALA A 328 9.90 0.91 1.14
C ALA A 328 8.76 1.91 1.42
N VAL A 329 7.50 1.45 1.46
CA VAL A 329 6.36 2.27 1.90
C VAL A 329 6.48 2.63 3.37
N ALA A 330 6.81 1.68 4.25
CA ALA A 330 7.02 1.95 5.68
C ALA A 330 8.20 2.93 5.92
N VAL A 331 9.32 2.73 5.23
CA VAL A 331 10.47 3.65 5.30
C VAL A 331 10.12 5.03 4.74
N SER A 332 9.28 5.10 3.70
CA SER A 332 8.78 6.40 3.20
C SER A 332 7.86 7.10 4.21
N ALA A 333 7.06 6.35 4.96
CA ALA A 333 6.25 6.89 6.05
C ALA A 333 7.12 7.40 7.22
N LEU A 334 8.23 6.73 7.52
CA LEU A 334 9.20 7.21 8.50
C LEU A 334 9.88 8.50 8.02
N LEU A 335 10.27 8.56 6.75
CA LEU A 335 10.90 9.74 6.16
C LEU A 335 10.01 10.99 6.22
N THR A 336 8.68 10.84 6.26
CA THR A 336 7.74 11.96 6.41
C THR A 336 7.42 12.32 7.87
N ALA A 337 7.92 11.53 8.83
CA ALA A 337 7.75 11.76 10.26
C ALA A 337 9.03 12.28 10.94
N VAL A 338 10.21 11.92 10.42
CA VAL A 338 11.49 12.45 10.92
C VAL A 338 11.62 13.96 10.62
N PRO A 339 12.33 14.72 11.47
CA PRO A 339 12.58 16.13 11.23
C PRO A 339 13.19 16.34 9.84
N ALA A 340 12.58 17.25 9.07
CA ALA A 340 13.25 17.75 7.88
C ALA A 340 14.47 18.55 8.34
N PRO A 341 15.62 18.40 7.69
CA PRO A 341 16.77 19.16 8.14
C PRO A 341 16.54 20.65 7.82
N ILE A 342 17.08 21.51 8.68
CA ILE A 342 16.93 22.96 8.57
C ILE A 342 18.33 23.51 8.25
N TRP A 343 18.49 24.16 7.11
CA TRP A 343 19.71 24.92 6.76
C TRP A 343 19.32 26.37 6.57
N TRP A 344 19.96 27.24 7.34
CA TRP A 344 19.71 28.67 7.34
C TRP A 344 20.51 29.43 6.27
N ASP A 345 21.51 28.81 5.64
CA ASP A 345 22.65 29.57 5.11
C ASP A 345 23.00 29.45 3.61
N THR A 346 22.19 28.81 2.75
CA THR A 346 22.51 28.82 1.30
C THR A 346 21.27 28.79 0.41
N PRO A 347 21.01 29.83 -0.40
CA PRO A 347 20.18 29.68 -1.59
C PRO A 347 20.93 28.74 -2.55
N LEU A 348 20.26 27.69 -3.02
CA LEU A 348 20.86 26.74 -3.97
C LEU A 348 21.03 27.35 -5.37
N TRP A 349 20.56 28.58 -5.59
CA TRP A 349 20.83 29.40 -6.76
C TRP A 349 20.98 30.85 -6.31
N GLY A 350 22.17 31.42 -6.55
CA GLY A 350 22.35 32.88 -6.52
C GLY A 350 21.60 33.55 -7.65
#